data_AF-A0A7S2WIR9-F1
#
_entry.id   AF-A0A7S2WIR9-F1
#
_cell.length_a   1.000
_cell.length_b   1.000
_cell.length_c   1.000
_cell.angle_alpha   90.00
_cell.angle_beta   90.00
_cell.angle_gamma   90.00
#
_symmetry.space_group_name_H-M   'P 1'
#
loop_
_entity.id
_entity.type
_entity.pdbx_description
1 polymer ?
#
loop_
_entity_poly.entity_id
_entity_poly.type
_entity_poly.pdbx_seq_one_letter_code
_entity_poly.pdbx_strand_id
1 'polypeptide(L)'
;MIGRLSQRLSGRKSVNADGATAVSKDESARAFVESQTDDSISIGYNLPEKYKEKLVMVAVSIPRLEEEMEKAQPKRGANGVRANLKGVELLEEMKRKTKIEKRVFSEIQELFGLRTTPCFTLMAFRETSTPDEDRFAPLSSGFQPTRVGGRDGIITLSHLPPDTELNIYFYFNVSMEGSDNPRLHYAPKYTIFVGKVKTNKPEWVIVLEQNGLSSLTGLFLRQRLTSYEAWAQIVDNKQALEKYGIDQHSAAKLGKILAKRGFITADEKRSLEKQREGLLVTVRELISEAPKGFYRGQLVTSEHDSGVVVKVDKNHLMVRFGKNDAPERVAKEDVKPGKWNLFLSHAQLEAQNQVSNLHMLLWEKGIRSWYDMDAEELHTCDMFNGVKDADFFCVYLTKSYCERYFCRLEASVAMQLKKKLLVVYESDPRHGGTSDYVELVNMATHKYPEYRDWLLSTEAMPMARRVFQRKGMIQELCTRCGVVPEISSSNENIQSGTEAELREEISSLQEEVTTLWSVVDKLQQEMETMKKTCRS
;
A
#
# COMPACT_ATOMS: atom_id res chain seq x y z
N MET A 1 -69.56 40.15 -16.67
CA MET A 1 -69.19 39.70 -15.31
C MET A 1 -67.80 40.24 -14.97
N ILE A 2 -67.76 41.31 -14.15
CA ILE A 2 -66.90 41.53 -12.95
C ILE A 2 -65.61 40.66 -12.91
N GLY A 3 -64.37 41.14 -12.74
CA GLY A 3 -63.87 42.33 -12.07
C GLY A 3 -63.28 42.00 -10.67
N ARG A 4 -61.98 42.26 -10.48
CA ARG A 4 -61.32 42.68 -9.21
C ARG A 4 -60.83 41.66 -8.15
N LEU A 5 -59.56 41.92 -7.78
CA LEU A 5 -58.96 42.06 -6.43
C LEU A 5 -58.94 40.90 -5.41
N SER A 6 -57.71 40.42 -5.15
CA SER A 6 -56.90 40.64 -3.93
C SER A 6 -57.58 40.56 -2.55
N GLN A 7 -57.13 39.60 -1.73
CA GLN A 7 -56.79 39.73 -0.29
C GLN A 7 -56.20 38.39 0.20
N ARG A 8 -54.93 38.36 0.63
CA ARG A 8 -54.47 38.45 2.04
C ARG A 8 -55.06 37.40 3.01
N LEU A 9 -54.13 36.56 3.48
CA LEU A 9 -53.95 36.07 4.86
C LEU A 9 -55.00 35.08 5.43
N SER A 10 -54.55 33.85 5.77
CA SER A 10 -54.42 33.44 7.18
C SER A 10 -54.02 31.96 7.39
N GLY A 11 -53.06 31.76 8.31
CA GLY A 11 -52.91 30.58 9.19
C GLY A 11 -52.07 29.41 8.63
N ARG A 12 -51.08 28.83 9.34
CA ARG A 12 -50.84 28.74 10.79
C ARG A 12 -49.33 28.57 11.13
N LYS A 13 -48.92 29.30 12.18
CA LYS A 13 -48.05 28.97 13.36
C LYS A 13 -47.06 27.77 13.24
N SER A 14 -45.83 27.81 13.76
CA SER A 14 -45.40 28.34 15.07
C SER A 14 -43.86 28.44 15.24
N VAL A 15 -43.42 29.52 15.91
CA VAL A 15 -42.35 29.66 16.94
C VAL A 15 -40.86 29.67 16.52
N ASN A 16 -40.21 30.77 16.91
CA ASN A 16 -38.81 31.20 16.77
C ASN A 16 -37.88 30.63 17.87
N ALA A 17 -36.56 30.66 17.64
CA ALA A 17 -35.60 31.51 18.39
C ALA A 17 -34.18 31.48 17.77
N ASP A 18 -33.73 32.66 17.33
CA ASP A 18 -32.37 33.24 17.37
C ASP A 18 -31.18 32.68 16.54
N GLY A 19 -30.81 33.46 15.50
CA GLY A 19 -29.53 34.20 15.53
C GLY A 19 -28.43 33.90 14.50
N ALA A 20 -28.32 34.76 13.46
CA ALA A 20 -27.15 35.09 12.61
C ALA A 20 -26.63 34.02 11.61
N THR A 21 -26.31 34.31 10.33
CA THR A 21 -25.99 35.57 9.64
C THR A 21 -26.31 35.45 8.14
N ALA A 22 -26.83 36.52 7.54
CA ALA A 22 -26.94 36.64 6.10
C ALA A 22 -25.53 36.73 5.48
N VAL A 23 -25.13 35.69 4.75
CA VAL A 23 -23.99 35.76 3.82
C VAL A 23 -24.48 36.54 2.61
N SER A 24 -23.91 37.71 2.34
CA SER A 24 -24.07 38.34 1.03
C SER A 24 -23.59 37.34 -0.01
N LYS A 25 -24.49 36.98 -0.94
CA LYS A 25 -24.11 36.17 -2.11
C LYS A 25 -23.18 37.02 -2.96
N ASP A 26 -21.88 36.92 -2.69
CA ASP A 26 -20.85 37.52 -3.52
C ASP A 26 -20.90 36.83 -4.89
N GLU A 27 -21.59 37.47 -5.85
CA GLU A 27 -21.73 37.02 -7.24
C GLU A 27 -20.43 37.20 -8.06
N SER A 28 -19.27 37.03 -7.42
CA SER A 28 -17.98 37.12 -8.09
C SER A 28 -17.62 35.76 -8.71
N ALA A 29 -17.09 35.76 -9.93
CA ALA A 29 -16.51 34.55 -10.51
C ALA A 29 -15.30 34.13 -9.67
N ARG A 30 -15.14 32.82 -9.46
CA ARG A 30 -14.04 32.25 -8.67
C ARG A 30 -13.46 31.04 -9.38
N ALA A 31 -12.17 30.80 -9.17
CA ALA A 31 -11.51 29.58 -9.61
C ALA A 31 -10.67 29.03 -8.45
N PHE A 32 -10.49 27.72 -8.41
CA PHE A 32 -9.79 27.00 -7.35
C PHE A 32 -9.17 25.72 -7.91
N VAL A 33 -8.09 25.25 -7.29
CA VAL A 33 -7.51 23.95 -7.63
C VAL A 33 -8.43 22.88 -7.02
N GLU A 34 -8.98 22.01 -7.86
CA GLU A 34 -9.88 20.95 -7.43
C GLU A 34 -9.11 19.67 -7.08
N SER A 35 -8.15 19.28 -7.93
CA SER A 35 -7.23 18.17 -7.65
C SER A 35 -5.90 18.36 -8.36
N GLN A 36 -4.86 17.69 -7.85
CA GLN A 36 -3.52 17.70 -8.44
C GLN A 36 -2.91 16.30 -8.34
N THR A 37 -2.47 15.77 -9.47
CA THR A 37 -1.67 14.53 -9.57
C THR A 37 -0.23 14.87 -9.96
N ASP A 38 0.62 13.85 -10.04
CA ASP A 38 2.02 13.99 -10.47
C ASP A 38 2.15 14.49 -11.92
N ASP A 39 1.15 14.25 -12.75
CA ASP A 39 1.16 14.56 -14.19
C ASP A 39 0.01 15.46 -14.64
N SER A 40 -0.90 15.86 -13.74
CA SER A 40 -2.04 16.70 -14.11
C SER A 40 -2.51 17.63 -12.98
N ILE A 41 -3.19 18.70 -13.37
CA ILE A 41 -3.90 19.59 -12.44
C ILE A 41 -5.31 19.82 -12.96
N SER A 42 -6.30 19.60 -12.09
CA SER A 42 -7.71 19.92 -12.35
C SER A 42 -8.08 21.21 -11.61
N ILE A 43 -8.60 22.17 -12.34
CA ILE A 43 -8.96 23.50 -11.85
C ILE A 43 -10.46 23.65 -12.01
N GLY A 44 -11.16 23.77 -10.89
CA GLY A 44 -12.57 24.10 -10.85
C GLY A 44 -12.79 25.60 -10.96
N TYR A 45 -13.87 26.03 -11.61
CA TYR A 45 -14.32 27.41 -11.62
C TYR A 45 -15.82 27.50 -11.40
N ASN A 46 -16.24 28.52 -10.65
CA ASN A 46 -17.63 28.85 -10.40
C ASN A 46 -17.98 30.17 -11.09
N LEU A 47 -18.94 30.10 -12.02
CA LEU A 47 -19.48 31.26 -12.72
C LEU A 47 -20.84 31.66 -12.16
N PRO A 48 -21.06 32.97 -11.92
CA PRO A 48 -22.40 33.48 -11.69
C PRO A 48 -23.33 33.14 -12.86
N GLU A 49 -24.61 32.88 -12.58
CA GLU A 49 -25.60 32.41 -13.56
C GLU A 49 -25.64 33.25 -14.85
N LYS A 50 -25.45 34.57 -14.74
CA LYS A 50 -25.41 35.52 -15.87
C LYS A 50 -24.25 35.32 -16.86
N TYR A 51 -23.29 34.46 -16.53
CA TYR A 51 -22.14 34.11 -17.36
C TYR A 51 -22.16 32.66 -17.85
N LYS A 52 -23.08 31.82 -17.34
CA LYS A 52 -23.33 30.50 -17.94
C LYS A 52 -23.74 30.72 -19.40
N GLU A 53 -23.29 29.84 -20.29
CA GLU A 53 -23.44 29.93 -21.76
C GLU A 53 -22.55 30.95 -22.50
N LYS A 54 -21.74 31.75 -21.78
CA LYS A 54 -20.77 32.66 -22.41
C LYS A 54 -19.41 31.99 -22.62
N LEU A 55 -18.66 32.49 -23.60
CA LEU A 55 -17.32 32.00 -23.89
C LEU A 55 -16.37 32.37 -22.72
N VAL A 56 -15.72 31.35 -22.17
CA VAL A 56 -14.65 31.51 -21.18
C VAL A 56 -13.34 31.16 -21.86
N MET A 57 -12.33 32.00 -21.65
CA MET A 57 -11.00 31.77 -22.17
C MET A 57 -10.02 31.59 -21.01
N VAL A 58 -9.19 30.56 -21.08
CA VAL A 58 -8.18 30.26 -20.06
C VAL A 58 -6.80 30.39 -20.68
N ALA A 59 -5.93 31.10 -19.99
CA ALA A 59 -4.51 31.22 -20.33
C ALA A 59 -3.64 30.75 -19.18
N VAL A 60 -2.57 30.04 -19.52
CA VAL A 60 -1.58 29.53 -18.59
C VAL A 60 -0.21 30.08 -19.00
N SER A 61 0.56 30.62 -18.04
CA SER A 61 1.92 31.14 -18.25
C SER A 61 2.91 30.48 -17.27
N ILE A 62 4.17 30.32 -17.68
CA ILE A 62 5.27 29.75 -16.87
C ILE A 62 6.23 30.89 -16.45
N PRO A 63 6.34 31.25 -15.15
CA PRO A 63 7.08 32.43 -14.67
C PRO A 63 8.58 32.41 -14.96
N ARG A 64 9.22 31.22 -14.98
CA ARG A 64 10.68 31.09 -15.13
C ARG A 64 11.19 31.63 -16.48
N LEU A 65 10.32 31.62 -17.50
CA LEU A 65 10.60 32.23 -18.80
C LEU A 65 10.55 33.76 -18.74
N GLU A 66 9.62 34.34 -17.96
CA GLU A 66 9.48 35.79 -17.78
C GLU A 66 10.73 36.38 -17.12
N GLU A 67 11.26 35.73 -16.08
CA GLU A 67 12.42 36.21 -15.33
C GLU A 67 13.74 36.12 -16.12
N GLU A 68 13.94 35.07 -16.92
CA GLU A 68 15.11 34.97 -17.81
C GLU A 68 15.03 35.95 -18.99
N MET A 69 13.83 36.23 -19.49
CA MET A 69 13.61 37.27 -20.51
C MET A 69 13.82 38.68 -19.96
N GLU A 70 13.41 38.95 -18.72
CA GLU A 70 13.64 40.22 -18.03
C GLU A 70 15.13 40.44 -17.74
N LYS A 71 15.88 39.37 -17.38
CA LYS A 71 17.34 39.39 -17.25
C LYS A 71 18.07 39.55 -18.59
N ALA A 72 17.49 39.05 -19.69
CA ALA A 72 18.02 39.21 -21.04
C ALA A 72 17.70 40.58 -21.67
N GLN A 73 16.89 41.42 -21.01
CA GLN A 73 16.69 42.80 -21.45
C GLN A 73 17.98 43.60 -21.27
N PRO A 74 18.47 44.30 -22.30
CA PRO A 74 19.58 45.23 -22.12
C PRO A 74 19.11 46.35 -21.19
N LYS A 75 19.67 46.40 -19.97
CA LYS A 75 19.54 47.60 -19.11
C LYS A 75 20.04 48.78 -19.93
N ARG A 76 19.18 49.77 -20.18
CA ARG A 76 19.57 51.03 -20.83
C ARG A 76 20.50 51.80 -19.90
N GLY A 77 21.78 51.45 -19.93
CA GLY A 77 22.87 52.35 -19.60
C GLY A 77 23.08 53.28 -20.79
N ALA A 78 23.15 54.59 -20.52
CA ALA A 78 23.11 55.66 -21.51
C ALA A 78 24.30 55.70 -22.49
N ASN A 79 25.23 54.76 -22.48
CA ASN A 79 26.33 54.71 -23.43
C ASN A 79 26.54 53.27 -23.89
N GLY A 80 26.19 53.01 -25.15
CA GLY A 80 26.31 51.70 -25.77
C GLY A 80 27.77 51.23 -25.80
N VAL A 81 27.97 49.94 -25.52
CA VAL A 81 28.87 49.02 -26.23
C VAL A 81 28.69 47.58 -25.69
N ARG A 82 28.54 46.65 -26.64
CA ARG A 82 28.68 45.17 -26.65
C ARG A 82 27.93 44.31 -25.61
N ALA A 83 26.89 43.64 -26.12
CA ALA A 83 26.33 42.41 -25.53
C ALA A 83 26.95 41.15 -26.17
N ASN A 84 26.99 40.11 -25.33
CA ASN A 84 27.64 38.79 -25.45
C ASN A 84 27.26 37.96 -26.69
N LEU A 85 28.26 37.39 -27.39
CA LEU A 85 28.08 36.56 -28.59
C LEU A 85 27.23 35.29 -28.38
N LYS A 86 27.18 34.73 -27.16
CA LYS A 86 26.37 33.52 -26.86
C LYS A 86 24.85 33.73 -26.95
N GLY A 87 24.36 34.95 -26.78
CA GLY A 87 22.93 35.25 -26.93
C GLY A 87 22.48 35.34 -28.39
N VAL A 88 23.41 35.65 -29.31
CA VAL A 88 23.11 35.85 -30.73
C VAL A 88 22.94 34.52 -31.45
N GLU A 89 23.75 33.51 -31.12
CA GLU A 89 23.63 32.15 -31.68
C GLU A 89 22.32 31.46 -31.25
N LEU A 90 21.93 31.61 -29.98
CA LEU A 90 20.64 31.08 -29.48
C LEU A 90 19.44 31.75 -30.18
N LEU A 91 19.55 33.06 -30.45
CA LEU A 91 18.53 33.85 -31.13
C LEU A 91 18.42 33.52 -32.63
N GLU A 92 19.54 33.23 -33.29
CA GLU A 92 19.60 32.78 -34.69
C GLU A 92 19.00 31.37 -34.87
N GLU A 93 19.27 30.46 -33.93
CA GLU A 93 18.71 29.10 -33.94
C GLU A 93 17.18 29.11 -33.71
N MET A 94 16.70 29.96 -32.80
CA MET A 94 15.26 30.18 -32.59
C MET A 94 14.58 30.86 -33.80
N LYS A 95 15.25 31.82 -34.46
CA LYS A 95 14.76 32.49 -35.68
C LYS A 95 14.67 31.53 -36.88
N ARG A 96 15.51 30.49 -36.95
CA ARG A 96 15.46 29.45 -38.00
C ARG A 96 14.25 28.53 -37.85
N LYS A 97 13.79 28.27 -36.63
CA LYS A 97 12.62 27.42 -36.33
C LYS A 97 11.27 28.13 -36.48
N THR A 98 11.24 29.47 -36.60
CA THR A 98 10.01 30.28 -36.50
C THR A 98 9.83 31.26 -37.68
N LYS A 99 9.89 30.76 -38.92
CA LYS A 99 9.66 31.60 -40.13
C LYS A 99 8.19 31.68 -40.57
N ILE A 100 7.33 30.76 -40.11
CA ILE A 100 5.87 30.81 -40.34
C ILE A 100 5.15 31.57 -39.20
N GLU A 101 5.75 31.61 -38.00
CA GLU A 101 5.12 32.17 -36.79
C GLU A 101 5.14 33.70 -36.71
N LYS A 102 6.10 34.38 -37.34
CA LYS A 102 6.25 35.86 -37.23
C LYS A 102 5.10 36.66 -37.83
N ARG A 103 4.37 36.12 -38.81
CA ARG A 103 3.26 36.84 -39.46
C ARG A 103 1.96 36.76 -38.65
N VAL A 104 1.73 35.63 -37.98
CA VAL A 104 0.56 35.43 -37.11
C VAL A 104 0.77 36.10 -35.75
N PHE A 105 2.01 36.15 -35.25
CA PHE A 105 2.32 36.75 -33.94
C PHE A 105 2.37 38.29 -33.93
N SER A 106 2.83 38.95 -35.01
CA SER A 106 2.78 40.42 -35.03
C SER A 106 1.34 40.93 -35.08
N GLU A 107 0.44 40.19 -35.73
CA GLU A 107 -0.99 40.49 -35.78
C GLU A 107 -1.63 40.34 -34.38
N ILE A 108 -1.26 39.32 -33.59
CA ILE A 108 -1.75 39.12 -32.21
C ILE A 108 -1.23 40.20 -31.23
N GLN A 109 0.02 40.68 -31.38
CA GLN A 109 0.56 41.75 -30.54
C GLN A 109 -0.14 43.09 -30.76
N GLU A 110 -0.52 43.41 -32.01
CA GLU A 110 -1.34 44.57 -32.34
C GLU A 110 -2.78 44.45 -31.82
N LEU A 111 -3.32 43.23 -31.83
CA LEU A 111 -4.70 42.92 -31.44
C LEU A 111 -5.03 43.10 -29.94
N PHE A 112 -4.02 42.96 -29.06
CA PHE A 112 -4.21 42.95 -27.60
C PHE A 112 -3.38 44.00 -26.83
N GLY A 113 -2.59 44.84 -27.52
CA GLY A 113 -1.77 45.88 -26.88
C GLY A 113 -0.67 45.34 -25.96
N LEU A 114 -0.25 44.09 -26.15
CA LEU A 114 0.73 43.41 -25.31
C LEU A 114 2.15 43.74 -25.78
N ARG A 115 2.98 44.32 -24.90
CA ARG A 115 4.34 44.80 -25.22
C ARG A 115 5.44 43.73 -25.16
N THR A 116 5.12 42.48 -24.85
CA THR A 116 6.06 41.35 -24.81
C THR A 116 5.38 40.05 -25.28
N THR A 117 6.17 39.07 -25.74
CA THR A 117 5.72 37.74 -26.22
C THR A 117 5.71 36.73 -25.08
N PRO A 118 4.55 36.16 -24.70
CA PRO A 118 4.49 35.03 -23.77
C PRO A 118 4.16 33.74 -24.51
N CYS A 119 4.67 32.61 -24.01
CA CYS A 119 4.24 31.28 -24.48
C CYS A 119 2.87 30.98 -23.86
N PHE A 120 1.79 31.42 -24.52
CA PHE A 120 0.43 31.11 -24.10
C PHE A 120 -0.12 29.88 -24.83
N THR A 121 -0.78 29.01 -24.09
CA THR A 121 -1.84 28.16 -24.65
C THR A 121 -3.15 28.88 -24.38
N LEU A 122 -3.77 29.42 -25.43
CA LEU A 122 -5.12 29.97 -25.38
C LEU A 122 -6.13 28.85 -25.66
N MET A 123 -7.08 28.66 -24.75
CA MET A 123 -8.19 27.75 -24.97
C MET A 123 -9.50 28.48 -24.71
N ALA A 124 -10.46 28.28 -25.61
CA ALA A 124 -11.79 28.86 -25.52
C ALA A 124 -12.82 27.74 -25.50
N PHE A 125 -13.73 27.79 -24.52
CA PHE A 125 -14.82 26.81 -24.39
C PHE A 125 -16.14 27.52 -24.11
N ARG A 126 -17.24 26.89 -24.49
CA ARG A 126 -18.60 27.33 -24.20
C ARG A 126 -19.27 26.27 -23.34
N GLU A 127 -19.81 26.68 -22.21
CA GLU A 127 -20.53 25.78 -21.30
C GLU A 127 -21.90 25.48 -21.92
N THR A 128 -22.09 24.25 -22.42
CA THR A 128 -23.37 23.76 -22.96
C THR A 128 -23.87 22.57 -22.16
N SER A 129 -25.18 22.43 -22.02
CA SER A 129 -25.84 21.40 -21.19
C SER A 129 -25.78 19.96 -21.74
N THR A 130 -25.03 19.70 -22.81
CA THR A 130 -24.84 18.36 -23.40
C THR A 130 -23.39 18.14 -23.83
N PRO A 131 -22.82 16.93 -23.62
CA PRO A 131 -21.43 16.64 -23.95
C PRO A 131 -21.30 16.26 -25.43
N ASP A 132 -20.66 17.12 -26.22
CA ASP A 132 -20.17 16.77 -27.56
C ASP A 132 -18.62 16.86 -27.49
N GLU A 133 -17.95 15.71 -27.38
CA GLU A 133 -16.55 15.61 -26.92
C GLU A 133 -15.49 16.02 -27.97
N ASP A 134 -15.85 16.45 -29.18
CA ASP A 134 -14.90 16.44 -30.32
C ASP A 134 -14.68 17.75 -31.10
N ARG A 135 -14.92 18.95 -30.53
CA ARG A 135 -14.81 20.19 -31.34
C ARG A 135 -14.10 21.40 -30.74
N PHE A 136 -12.88 21.30 -30.22
CA PHE A 136 -12.04 22.50 -30.04
C PHE A 136 -10.55 22.24 -30.28
N ALA A 137 -9.93 23.04 -31.14
CA ALA A 137 -8.50 22.99 -31.45
C ALA A 137 -7.74 24.16 -30.80
N PRO A 138 -6.50 23.96 -30.29
CA PRO A 138 -5.69 25.02 -29.70
C PRO A 138 -5.29 26.09 -30.73
N LEU A 139 -5.24 27.35 -30.31
CA LEU A 139 -5.01 28.51 -31.19
C LEU A 139 -3.51 28.85 -31.43
N SER A 140 -2.56 28.12 -30.83
CA SER A 140 -1.10 28.39 -30.96
C SER A 140 -0.21 27.13 -30.85
N SER A 141 1.02 27.20 -31.42
CA SER A 141 1.99 26.10 -31.59
C SER A 141 3.15 26.08 -30.57
N GLY A 142 2.89 26.39 -29.30
CA GLY A 142 3.82 26.17 -28.19
C GLY A 142 3.19 25.29 -27.12
N PHE A 143 4.00 24.48 -26.41
CA PHE A 143 3.64 23.51 -25.35
C PHE A 143 2.16 23.09 -25.35
N GLN A 144 1.86 21.96 -25.99
CA GLN A 144 0.47 21.48 -26.10
C GLN A 144 0.15 20.52 -24.95
N PRO A 145 -0.71 20.89 -23.98
CA PRO A 145 -1.33 19.90 -23.11
C PRO A 145 -2.18 18.96 -24.00
N THR A 146 -1.89 17.66 -23.93
CA THR A 146 -2.35 16.67 -24.92
C THR A 146 -3.85 16.33 -24.80
N ARG A 147 -4.51 16.70 -23.71
CA ARG A 147 -5.94 16.44 -23.51
C ARG A 147 -6.57 17.45 -22.57
N VAL A 148 -7.67 18.05 -22.98
CA VAL A 148 -8.47 18.98 -22.18
C VAL A 148 -9.91 18.51 -22.26
N GLY A 149 -10.40 17.90 -21.19
CA GLY A 149 -11.80 17.53 -21.04
C GLY A 149 -12.46 18.50 -20.06
N GLY A 150 -13.48 19.22 -20.51
CA GLY A 150 -14.32 20.05 -19.66
C GLY A 150 -15.68 19.40 -19.46
N ARG A 151 -15.97 18.91 -18.25
CA ARG A 151 -17.34 18.72 -17.77
C ARG A 151 -17.50 19.62 -16.54
N ASP A 152 -18.64 20.28 -16.45
CA ASP A 152 -19.12 20.94 -15.22
C ASP A 152 -18.11 21.88 -14.53
N GLY A 153 -17.54 22.84 -15.29
CA GLY A 153 -16.70 23.87 -14.69
C GLY A 153 -15.29 23.42 -14.27
N ILE A 154 -14.81 22.28 -14.77
CA ILE A 154 -13.49 21.74 -14.45
C ILE A 154 -12.59 21.72 -15.69
N ILE A 155 -11.35 22.18 -15.55
CA ILE A 155 -10.32 22.12 -16.60
C ILE A 155 -9.15 21.29 -16.08
N THR A 156 -8.83 20.21 -16.79
CA THR A 156 -7.65 19.38 -16.48
C THR A 156 -6.52 19.66 -17.45
N LEU A 157 -5.35 20.05 -16.93
CA LEU A 157 -4.11 20.19 -17.69
C LEU A 157 -3.23 18.98 -17.39
N SER A 158 -2.89 18.16 -18.40
CA SER A 158 -2.03 16.98 -18.26
C SER A 158 -0.64 17.18 -18.87
N HIS A 159 0.33 16.38 -18.43
CA HIS A 159 1.73 16.32 -18.86
C HIS A 159 2.58 17.56 -18.55
N LEU A 160 2.36 18.18 -17.39
CA LEU A 160 3.15 19.34 -16.96
C LEU A 160 4.57 18.92 -16.51
N PRO A 161 5.63 19.67 -16.85
CA PRO A 161 6.98 19.36 -16.38
C PRO A 161 7.10 19.52 -14.85
N PRO A 162 7.97 18.75 -14.16
CA PRO A 162 8.19 18.85 -12.71
C PRO A 162 8.59 20.24 -12.25
N ASP A 163 8.22 20.63 -11.02
CA ASP A 163 8.58 21.91 -10.40
C ASP A 163 8.22 23.16 -11.23
N THR A 164 7.32 23.04 -12.21
CA THR A 164 6.84 24.16 -13.01
C THR A 164 5.89 24.99 -12.17
N GLU A 165 6.24 26.27 -11.96
CA GLU A 165 5.26 27.25 -11.50
C GLU A 165 4.35 27.61 -12.68
N LEU A 166 3.04 27.59 -12.45
CA LEU A 166 2.04 28.02 -13.42
C LEU A 166 1.28 29.22 -12.88
N ASN A 167 1.23 30.29 -13.66
CA ASN A 167 0.29 31.39 -13.50
C ASN A 167 -0.94 31.10 -14.35
N ILE A 168 -2.11 31.00 -13.72
CA ILE A 168 -3.36 30.70 -14.42
C ILE A 168 -4.28 31.93 -14.40
N TYR A 169 -4.75 32.32 -15.59
CA TYR A 169 -5.65 33.44 -15.81
C TYR A 169 -6.95 32.97 -16.48
N PHE A 170 -8.08 33.42 -15.93
CA PHE A 170 -9.39 33.25 -16.55
C PHE A 170 -9.89 34.58 -17.09
N TYR A 171 -10.33 34.56 -18.34
CA TYR A 171 -10.89 35.69 -19.05
C TYR A 171 -12.37 35.44 -19.34
N PHE A 172 -13.24 36.31 -18.85
CA PHE A 172 -14.69 36.15 -18.93
C PHE A 172 -15.36 37.19 -19.83
N ASN A 173 -16.49 36.78 -20.44
CA ASN A 173 -17.36 37.63 -21.23
C ASN A 173 -16.63 38.26 -22.43
N VAL A 174 -16.06 37.39 -23.25
CA VAL A 174 -15.40 37.78 -24.49
C VAL A 174 -16.47 37.91 -25.58
N SER A 175 -16.88 39.13 -25.93
CA SER A 175 -17.90 39.34 -26.98
C SER A 175 -17.25 39.28 -28.37
N MET A 176 -17.98 38.73 -29.34
CA MET A 176 -17.62 38.70 -30.77
C MET A 176 -18.40 39.77 -31.57
N GLU A 177 -18.93 40.79 -30.91
CA GLU A 177 -19.87 41.71 -31.55
C GLU A 177 -19.16 42.78 -32.38
N GLY A 178 -19.44 42.79 -33.69
CA GLY A 178 -19.26 43.96 -34.55
C GLY A 178 -18.13 43.96 -35.57
N SER A 179 -17.56 42.80 -35.93
CA SER A 179 -16.50 42.72 -36.94
C SER A 179 -16.86 41.74 -38.06
N ASP A 180 -17.10 42.25 -39.27
CA ASP A 180 -17.21 41.43 -40.51
C ASP A 180 -15.88 40.71 -40.85
N ASN A 181 -14.82 40.99 -40.10
CA ASN A 181 -13.56 40.27 -40.17
C ASN A 181 -13.50 39.25 -39.01
N PRO A 182 -13.55 37.93 -39.26
CA PRO A 182 -13.55 36.89 -38.23
C PRO A 182 -12.21 36.76 -37.46
N ARG A 183 -11.34 37.78 -37.52
CA ARG A 183 -10.00 37.77 -36.92
C ARG A 183 -9.74 38.85 -35.86
N LEU A 184 -10.68 39.72 -35.47
CA LEU A 184 -10.32 40.81 -34.54
C LEU A 184 -11.29 41.09 -33.36
N HIS A 185 -10.63 41.22 -32.20
CA HIS A 185 -11.01 41.81 -30.90
C HIS A 185 -11.76 40.95 -29.88
N TYR A 186 -10.99 40.15 -29.14
CA TYR A 186 -11.39 39.56 -27.86
C TYR A 186 -10.95 40.48 -26.71
N ALA A 187 -11.77 41.45 -26.30
CA ALA A 187 -11.47 42.25 -25.11
C ALA A 187 -12.16 41.62 -23.88
N PRO A 188 -11.44 40.95 -22.97
CA PRO A 188 -12.07 40.33 -21.80
C PRO A 188 -12.55 41.41 -20.84
N LYS A 189 -13.81 41.33 -20.43
CA LYS A 189 -14.40 42.31 -19.48
C LYS A 189 -13.89 42.09 -18.06
N TYR A 190 -13.47 40.87 -17.73
CA TYR A 190 -12.92 40.48 -16.43
C TYR A 190 -11.76 39.52 -16.61
N THR A 191 -10.69 39.72 -15.84
CA THR A 191 -9.54 38.81 -15.72
C THR A 191 -9.40 38.39 -14.26
N ILE A 192 -9.28 37.09 -14.01
CA ILE A 192 -9.07 36.55 -12.65
C ILE A 192 -7.76 35.76 -12.64
N PHE A 193 -6.84 36.16 -11.76
CA PHE A 193 -5.65 35.39 -11.45
C PHE A 193 -5.98 34.37 -10.37
N VAL A 194 -5.75 33.09 -10.64
CA VAL A 194 -6.18 31.99 -9.75
C VAL A 194 -5.11 31.63 -8.73
N GLY A 195 -3.85 31.87 -9.07
CA GLY A 195 -2.72 31.58 -8.18
C GLY A 195 -1.53 31.02 -8.93
N LYS A 196 -0.47 30.77 -8.14
CA LYS A 196 0.70 30.01 -8.56
C LYS A 196 0.54 28.56 -8.14
N VAL A 197 0.66 27.63 -9.07
CA VAL A 197 0.72 26.22 -8.74
C VAL A 197 2.08 25.67 -9.10
N LYS A 198 2.72 24.99 -8.15
CA LYS A 198 3.97 24.28 -8.37
C LYS A 198 3.66 22.80 -8.57
N THR A 199 4.03 22.25 -9.71
CA THR A 199 3.87 20.82 -9.98
C THR A 199 4.85 20.03 -9.11
N ASN A 200 4.40 18.95 -8.47
CA ASN A 200 5.26 18.12 -7.63
C ASN A 200 6.36 17.43 -8.46
N LYS A 201 7.51 17.14 -7.84
CA LYS A 201 8.52 16.25 -8.44
C LYS A 201 7.88 14.88 -8.72
N PRO A 202 8.06 14.26 -9.89
CA PRO A 202 7.58 12.92 -10.17
C PRO A 202 8.07 11.95 -9.09
N GLU A 203 7.18 11.07 -8.63
CA GLU A 203 7.47 10.11 -7.56
C GLU A 203 8.84 9.41 -7.74
N TRP A 204 9.17 9.03 -8.97
CA TRP A 204 10.44 8.36 -9.29
C TRP A 204 11.69 9.21 -9.07
N VAL A 205 11.62 10.52 -9.32
CA VAL A 205 12.76 11.41 -9.04
C VAL A 205 13.01 11.45 -7.54
N ILE A 206 11.94 11.53 -6.75
CA ILE A 206 12.01 11.50 -5.28
C ILE A 206 12.57 10.16 -4.80
N VAL A 207 12.05 9.05 -5.32
CA VAL A 207 12.49 7.69 -4.95
C VAL A 207 13.96 7.46 -5.30
N LEU A 208 14.41 7.87 -6.49
CA LEU A 208 15.80 7.72 -6.91
C LEU A 208 16.74 8.60 -6.07
N GLU A 209 16.38 9.85 -5.80
CA GLU A 209 17.16 10.75 -4.95
C GLU A 209 17.31 10.20 -3.52
N GLN A 210 16.22 9.77 -2.89
CA GLN A 210 16.22 9.24 -1.51
C GLN A 210 17.05 7.96 -1.35
N ASN A 211 17.18 7.16 -2.40
CA ASN A 211 17.95 5.91 -2.38
C ASN A 211 19.38 6.06 -2.92
N GLY A 212 19.83 7.30 -3.16
CA GLY A 212 21.19 7.59 -3.63
C GLY A 212 21.44 7.16 -5.09
N LEU A 213 20.39 7.17 -5.92
CA LEU A 213 20.40 6.85 -7.35
C LEU A 213 20.10 8.09 -8.21
N SER A 214 20.48 9.29 -7.75
CA SER A 214 20.23 10.56 -8.44
C SER A 214 20.87 10.65 -9.83
N SER A 215 21.89 9.84 -10.11
CA SER A 215 22.48 9.67 -11.45
C SER A 215 21.48 9.09 -12.47
N LEU A 216 20.48 8.32 -12.02
CA LEU A 216 19.44 7.73 -12.87
C LEU A 216 18.29 8.71 -13.16
N THR A 217 18.19 9.83 -12.45
CA THR A 217 17.16 10.87 -12.68
C THR A 217 17.21 11.41 -14.11
N GLY A 218 18.41 11.60 -14.67
CA GLY A 218 18.57 12.04 -16.06
C GLY A 218 18.12 11.00 -17.08
N LEU A 219 18.15 9.71 -16.74
CA LEU A 219 17.61 8.62 -17.57
C LEU A 219 16.08 8.59 -17.50
N PHE A 220 15.50 8.71 -16.30
CA PHE A 220 14.06 8.83 -16.09
C PHE A 220 13.46 9.96 -16.96
N LEU A 221 14.03 11.16 -16.84
CA LEU A 221 13.52 12.35 -17.54
C LEU A 221 13.66 12.25 -19.06
N ARG A 222 14.73 11.61 -19.57
CA ARG A 222 14.98 11.48 -21.01
C ARG A 222 14.20 10.35 -21.67
N GLN A 223 14.06 9.22 -20.99
CA GLN A 223 13.47 8.00 -21.56
C GLN A 223 11.99 7.81 -21.19
N ARG A 224 11.43 8.70 -20.37
CA ARG A 224 10.04 8.62 -19.87
C ARG A 224 9.73 7.26 -19.25
N LEU A 225 10.68 6.71 -18.49
CA LEU A 225 10.51 5.45 -17.76
C LEU A 225 9.64 5.70 -16.53
N THR A 226 8.34 5.89 -16.76
CA THR A 226 7.39 6.34 -15.72
C THR A 226 6.77 5.20 -14.93
N SER A 227 6.89 3.94 -15.38
CA SER A 227 6.33 2.78 -14.71
C SER A 227 7.38 1.89 -14.05
N TYR A 228 7.01 1.29 -12.93
CA TYR A 228 7.79 0.24 -12.26
C TYR A 228 8.08 -0.95 -13.18
N GLU A 229 7.15 -1.28 -14.08
CA GLU A 229 7.31 -2.35 -15.07
C GLU A 229 8.44 -2.05 -16.06
N ALA A 230 8.53 -0.81 -16.56
CA ALA A 230 9.60 -0.40 -17.46
C ALA A 230 10.97 -0.49 -16.78
N TRP A 231 11.05 -0.17 -15.49
CA TRP A 231 12.28 -0.33 -14.71
C TRP A 231 12.61 -1.79 -14.41
N ALA A 232 11.62 -2.64 -14.12
CA ALA A 232 11.83 -4.07 -13.91
C ALA A 232 12.41 -4.74 -15.17
N GLN A 233 11.85 -4.43 -16.34
CA GLN A 233 12.37 -4.93 -17.63
C GLN A 233 13.83 -4.51 -17.90
N ILE A 234 14.25 -3.34 -17.40
CA ILE A 234 15.62 -2.86 -17.54
C ILE A 234 16.56 -3.58 -16.56
N VAL A 235 16.16 -3.71 -15.30
CA VAL A 235 16.97 -4.39 -14.27
C VAL A 235 17.23 -5.86 -14.64
N ASP A 236 16.25 -6.50 -15.28
CA ASP A 236 16.33 -7.91 -15.66
C ASP A 236 17.06 -8.17 -16.98
N ASN A 237 17.36 -7.14 -17.76
CA ASN A 237 17.96 -7.27 -19.08
C ASN A 237 19.37 -6.68 -19.12
N LYS A 238 20.39 -7.56 -19.16
CA LYS A 238 21.81 -7.16 -19.24
C LYS A 238 22.11 -6.20 -20.40
N GLN A 239 21.50 -6.42 -21.57
CA GLN A 239 21.67 -5.52 -22.72
C GLN A 239 21.01 -4.16 -22.48
N ALA A 240 19.91 -4.11 -21.74
CA ALA A 240 19.28 -2.85 -21.34
C ALA A 240 20.13 -2.11 -20.31
N LEU A 241 20.70 -2.80 -19.31
CA LEU A 241 21.64 -2.21 -18.36
C LEU A 241 22.84 -1.57 -19.06
N GLU A 242 23.44 -2.29 -20.01
CA GLU A 242 24.55 -1.78 -20.83
C GLU A 242 24.10 -0.60 -21.72
N LYS A 243 22.94 -0.70 -22.38
CA LYS A 243 22.36 0.37 -23.21
C LYS A 243 22.11 1.66 -22.44
N TYR A 244 21.67 1.55 -21.18
CA TYR A 244 21.35 2.69 -20.33
C TYR A 244 22.51 3.11 -19.42
N GLY A 245 23.65 2.42 -19.47
CA GLY A 245 24.81 2.73 -18.64
C GLY A 245 24.55 2.56 -17.14
N ILE A 246 23.69 1.61 -16.76
CA ILE A 246 23.36 1.31 -15.36
C ILE A 246 24.33 0.23 -14.87
N ASP A 247 25.17 0.58 -13.90
CA ASP A 247 26.10 -0.38 -13.29
C ASP A 247 25.37 -1.42 -12.42
N GLN A 248 26.05 -2.54 -12.13
CA GLN A 248 25.46 -3.65 -11.37
C GLN A 248 25.01 -3.27 -9.96
N HIS A 249 25.70 -2.32 -9.30
CA HIS A 249 25.34 -1.87 -7.95
C HIS A 249 24.07 -1.03 -7.97
N SER A 250 23.96 -0.11 -8.93
CA SER A 250 22.75 0.68 -9.18
C SER A 250 21.58 -0.22 -9.57
N ALA A 251 21.80 -1.24 -10.41
CA ALA A 251 20.79 -2.23 -10.80
C ALA A 251 20.30 -3.05 -9.60
N ALA A 252 21.20 -3.53 -8.73
CA ALA A 252 20.85 -4.27 -7.53
C ALA A 252 20.06 -3.42 -6.53
N LYS A 253 20.42 -2.14 -6.34
CA LYS A 253 19.65 -1.21 -5.52
C LYS A 253 18.26 -0.95 -6.10
N LEU A 254 18.17 -0.74 -7.41
CA LEU A 254 16.90 -0.52 -8.09
C LEU A 254 15.99 -1.75 -7.99
N GLY A 255 16.55 -2.96 -8.13
CA GLY A 255 15.84 -4.22 -7.89
C GLY A 255 15.23 -4.30 -6.49
N LYS A 256 15.96 -3.90 -5.45
CA LYS A 256 15.43 -3.85 -4.08
C LYS A 256 14.28 -2.84 -3.92
N ILE A 257 14.34 -1.70 -4.62
CA ILE A 257 13.26 -0.70 -4.60
C ILE A 257 12.01 -1.26 -5.29
N LEU A 258 12.18 -1.92 -6.44
CA LEU A 258 11.11 -2.57 -7.19
C LEU A 258 10.43 -3.68 -6.37
N ALA A 259 11.22 -4.54 -5.72
CA ALA A 259 10.73 -5.60 -4.86
C ALA A 259 9.89 -5.05 -3.68
N LYS A 260 10.35 -3.97 -3.03
CA LYS A 260 9.58 -3.28 -1.97
C LYS A 260 8.23 -2.72 -2.45
N ARG A 261 8.10 -2.45 -3.75
CA ARG A 261 6.87 -1.95 -4.38
C ARG A 261 6.04 -3.04 -5.05
N GLY A 262 6.37 -4.32 -4.80
CA GLY A 262 5.60 -5.48 -5.28
C GLY A 262 5.95 -5.93 -6.70
N PHE A 263 7.03 -5.42 -7.30
CA PHE A 263 7.50 -5.88 -8.59
C PHE A 263 8.54 -6.96 -8.41
N ILE A 264 8.24 -8.13 -8.94
CA ILE A 264 9.09 -9.31 -8.88
C ILE A 264 10.09 -9.22 -10.04
N THR A 265 11.37 -9.17 -9.71
CA THR A 265 12.45 -9.26 -10.71
C THR A 265 12.45 -10.63 -11.41
N ALA A 266 13.04 -10.75 -12.60
CA ALA A 266 13.16 -12.03 -13.30
C ALA A 266 13.96 -13.07 -12.50
N ASP A 267 14.90 -12.62 -11.66
CA ASP A 267 15.66 -13.49 -10.77
C ASP A 267 14.80 -13.96 -9.58
N GLU A 268 14.02 -13.07 -8.96
CA GLU A 268 13.03 -13.49 -7.96
C GLU A 268 11.96 -14.39 -8.56
N LYS A 269 11.49 -14.10 -9.79
CA LYS A 269 10.53 -14.94 -10.51
C LYS A 269 11.10 -16.33 -10.75
N ARG A 270 12.35 -16.45 -11.20
CA ARG A 270 13.04 -17.74 -11.35
C ARG A 270 13.22 -18.45 -10.01
N SER A 271 13.51 -17.72 -8.93
CA SER A 271 13.58 -18.27 -7.58
C SER A 271 12.22 -18.82 -7.12
N LEU A 272 11.14 -18.07 -7.34
CA LEU A 272 9.77 -18.49 -7.05
C LEU A 272 9.32 -19.68 -7.90
N GLU A 273 9.71 -19.72 -9.19
CA GLU A 273 9.45 -20.86 -10.07
C GLU A 273 10.20 -22.12 -9.60
N LYS A 274 11.45 -21.96 -9.13
CA LYS A 274 12.22 -23.07 -8.53
C LYS A 274 11.60 -23.54 -7.21
N GLN A 275 11.17 -22.62 -6.36
CA GLN A 275 10.43 -22.95 -5.13
C GLN A 275 9.11 -23.64 -5.45
N ARG A 276 8.38 -23.19 -6.48
CA ARG A 276 7.17 -23.83 -6.98
C ARG A 276 7.44 -25.24 -7.47
N GLU A 277 8.50 -25.46 -8.25
CA GLU A 277 8.84 -26.82 -8.72
C GLU A 277 9.26 -27.72 -7.55
N GLY A 278 10.00 -27.19 -6.57
CA GLY A 278 10.29 -27.88 -5.32
C GLY A 278 9.02 -28.24 -4.54
N LEU A 279 8.08 -27.29 -4.43
CA LEU A 279 6.76 -27.52 -3.81
C LEU A 279 5.96 -28.57 -4.57
N LEU A 280 6.03 -28.57 -5.91
CA LEU A 280 5.38 -29.57 -6.75
C LEU A 280 5.99 -30.97 -6.58
N VAL A 281 7.31 -31.09 -6.46
CA VAL A 281 7.99 -32.36 -6.17
C VAL A 281 7.61 -32.86 -4.77
N THR A 282 7.72 -32.00 -3.75
CA THR A 282 7.32 -32.30 -2.38
C THR A 282 5.85 -32.72 -2.30
N VAL A 283 4.96 -32.02 -3.01
CA VAL A 283 3.53 -32.35 -3.13
C VAL A 283 3.32 -33.69 -3.86
N ARG A 284 4.07 -34.00 -4.92
CA ARG A 284 4.04 -35.32 -5.59
C ARG A 284 4.46 -36.46 -4.66
N GLU A 285 5.53 -36.29 -3.89
CA GLU A 285 6.02 -37.25 -2.90
C GLU A 285 5.00 -37.45 -1.76
N LEU A 286 4.42 -36.34 -1.30
CA LEU A 286 3.33 -36.32 -0.32
C LEU A 286 2.08 -37.06 -0.73
N ILE A 287 1.70 -36.90 -2.00
CA ILE A 287 0.56 -37.56 -2.60
C ILE A 287 0.78 -39.08 -2.60
N SER A 288 2.02 -39.57 -2.60
CA SER A 288 2.33 -41.00 -2.53
C SER A 288 2.21 -41.64 -1.13
N GLU A 289 2.03 -40.84 -0.05
CA GLU A 289 2.21 -41.31 1.35
C GLU A 289 1.04 -41.00 2.34
N ALA A 290 -0.27 -41.05 1.98
CA ALA A 290 -1.40 -40.69 2.91
C ALA A 290 -2.43 -41.85 3.24
N PRO A 291 -2.94 -42.07 4.51
CA PRO A 291 -3.51 -43.37 4.95
C PRO A 291 -5.04 -43.52 4.99
N LYS A 292 -5.51 -44.79 5.05
CA LYS A 292 -6.92 -45.28 5.10
C LYS A 292 -7.58 -45.19 6.50
N GLY A 293 -8.56 -44.28 6.69
CA GLY A 293 -9.52 -44.40 7.81
C GLY A 293 -10.76 -43.48 7.76
N PHE A 294 -11.93 -44.08 7.49
CA PHE A 294 -13.29 -43.79 8.01
C PHE A 294 -13.90 -42.36 8.08
N TYR A 295 -14.88 -42.06 7.21
CA TYR A 295 -16.32 -41.84 7.52
C TYR A 295 -17.09 -41.56 6.22
N ARG A 296 -18.31 -42.10 6.15
CA ARG A 296 -19.21 -42.16 5.00
C ARG A 296 -20.36 -41.18 5.25
N GLY A 297 -20.29 -39.98 4.70
CA GLY A 297 -21.38 -39.00 4.78
C GLY A 297 -20.88 -37.56 4.69
N GLN A 298 -21.54 -36.76 3.86
CA GLN A 298 -21.27 -35.33 3.57
C GLN A 298 -20.03 -35.03 2.72
N LEU A 299 -20.18 -35.25 1.40
CA LEU A 299 -19.52 -34.39 0.43
C LEU A 299 -20.19 -33.01 0.48
N VAL A 300 -19.47 -32.00 0.97
CA VAL A 300 -19.75 -30.61 0.60
C VAL A 300 -19.02 -30.37 -0.70
N THR A 301 -19.75 -30.34 -1.82
CA THR A 301 -19.25 -29.76 -3.06
C THR A 301 -19.45 -28.26 -2.95
N SER A 302 -18.47 -27.53 -2.41
CA SER A 302 -18.40 -26.10 -2.66
C SER A 302 -17.66 -25.89 -3.99
N GLU A 303 -18.41 -25.58 -5.04
CA GLU A 303 -17.85 -25.00 -6.25
C GLU A 303 -17.45 -23.56 -5.93
N HIS A 304 -16.29 -23.38 -5.30
CA HIS A 304 -15.60 -22.10 -5.30
C HIS A 304 -14.40 -22.16 -6.24
N ASP A 305 -14.11 -21.02 -6.86
CA ASP A 305 -13.17 -20.79 -7.97
C ASP A 305 -11.68 -21.02 -7.61
N SER A 306 -11.40 -21.77 -6.54
CA SER A 306 -10.06 -22.03 -6.00
C SER A 306 -9.24 -23.05 -6.82
N GLY A 307 -9.76 -23.53 -7.96
CA GLY A 307 -8.98 -24.29 -8.92
C GLY A 307 -8.46 -25.64 -8.41
N VAL A 308 -9.02 -26.25 -7.37
CA VAL A 308 -8.65 -27.62 -6.96
C VAL A 308 -9.90 -28.46 -6.79
N VAL A 309 -10.05 -29.50 -7.61
CA VAL A 309 -11.18 -30.43 -7.55
C VAL A 309 -10.67 -31.79 -7.11
N VAL A 310 -11.08 -32.23 -5.91
CA VAL A 310 -10.73 -33.54 -5.36
C VAL A 310 -11.96 -34.46 -5.44
N LYS A 311 -11.86 -35.57 -6.18
CA LYS A 311 -12.83 -36.66 -6.20
C LYS A 311 -12.23 -37.89 -5.52
N VAL A 312 -13.02 -38.62 -4.75
CA VAL A 312 -12.54 -39.81 -4.02
C VAL A 312 -13.34 -41.02 -4.49
N ASP A 313 -12.66 -42.10 -4.89
CA ASP A 313 -13.28 -43.43 -5.12
C ASP A 313 -12.89 -44.45 -4.02
N LYS A 314 -13.44 -45.66 -4.08
CA LYS A 314 -13.27 -46.71 -3.04
C LYS A 314 -11.81 -47.07 -2.77
N ASN A 315 -10.95 -46.99 -3.78
CA ASN A 315 -9.55 -47.44 -3.70
C ASN A 315 -8.55 -46.33 -4.00
N HIS A 316 -8.98 -45.21 -4.58
CA HIS A 316 -8.09 -44.13 -5.02
C HIS A 316 -8.65 -42.75 -4.66
N LEU A 317 -7.74 -41.84 -4.31
CA LEU A 317 -8.02 -40.41 -4.37
C LEU A 317 -7.73 -39.93 -5.81
N MET A 318 -8.59 -39.08 -6.36
CA MET A 318 -8.40 -38.40 -7.64
C MET A 318 -8.34 -36.89 -7.43
N VAL A 319 -7.15 -36.31 -7.52
CA VAL A 319 -6.96 -34.87 -7.35
C VAL A 319 -6.77 -34.22 -8.72
N ARG A 320 -7.42 -33.08 -8.93
CA ARG A 320 -7.30 -32.26 -10.12
C ARG A 320 -6.95 -30.84 -9.74
N PHE A 321 -5.78 -30.37 -10.16
CA PHE A 321 -5.34 -29.00 -9.93
C PHE A 321 -5.65 -28.18 -11.19
N GLY A 322 -6.73 -27.41 -11.16
CA GLY A 322 -7.20 -26.61 -12.27
C GLY A 322 -8.15 -27.36 -13.19
N LYS A 323 -8.90 -26.61 -14.00
CA LYS A 323 -9.93 -27.19 -14.90
C LYS A 323 -9.36 -28.16 -15.93
N ASN A 324 -8.08 -28.05 -16.27
CA ASN A 324 -7.48 -28.74 -17.42
C ASN A 324 -6.55 -29.90 -17.06
N ASP A 325 -6.15 -30.08 -15.79
CA ASP A 325 -5.17 -31.11 -15.45
C ASP A 325 -5.80 -32.51 -15.47
N ALA A 326 -4.99 -33.53 -15.76
CA ALA A 326 -5.44 -34.92 -15.72
C ALA A 326 -5.57 -35.37 -14.25
N PRO A 327 -6.66 -36.07 -13.85
CA PRO A 327 -6.80 -36.58 -12.49
C PRO A 327 -5.83 -37.75 -12.25
N GLU A 328 -5.09 -37.71 -11.15
CA GLU A 328 -4.11 -38.72 -10.77
C GLU A 328 -4.63 -39.65 -9.65
N ARG A 329 -4.26 -40.95 -9.65
CA ARG A 329 -4.78 -41.99 -8.73
C ARG A 329 -3.71 -42.52 -7.77
N VAL A 330 -4.05 -42.70 -6.49
CA VAL A 330 -3.10 -43.17 -5.45
C VAL A 330 -3.70 -44.28 -4.56
N ALA A 331 -2.90 -45.32 -4.24
CA ALA A 331 -3.18 -46.38 -3.28
C ALA A 331 -2.87 -45.93 -1.83
N LYS A 332 -3.37 -46.63 -0.80
CA LYS A 332 -3.66 -45.98 0.50
C LYS A 332 -2.95 -46.66 1.69
N GLU A 333 -1.99 -47.55 1.41
CA GLU A 333 -1.28 -48.41 2.37
C GLU A 333 0.07 -47.84 2.88
N ASP A 334 0.58 -46.72 2.34
CA ASP A 334 2.00 -46.34 2.44
C ASP A 334 2.35 -45.17 3.42
N VAL A 335 1.87 -45.16 4.67
CA VAL A 335 2.09 -43.99 5.59
C VAL A 335 2.82 -44.31 6.90
N LYS A 336 3.89 -43.57 7.19
CA LYS A 336 4.70 -43.65 8.42
C LYS A 336 4.22 -42.67 9.52
N PRO A 337 4.49 -42.95 10.81
CA PRO A 337 4.18 -42.02 11.91
C PRO A 337 4.90 -40.67 11.74
N GLY A 338 4.23 -39.57 12.11
CA GLY A 338 4.67 -38.21 11.87
C GLY A 338 5.96 -37.82 12.61
N LYS A 339 6.74 -36.90 12.02
CA LYS A 339 7.93 -36.29 12.65
C LYS A 339 7.56 -35.48 13.91
N TRP A 340 6.35 -34.90 13.93
CA TRP A 340 5.87 -34.00 14.97
C TRP A 340 4.63 -34.58 15.64
N ASN A 341 4.52 -34.37 16.95
CA ASN A 341 3.28 -34.71 17.66
C ASN A 341 2.19 -33.69 17.32
N LEU A 342 2.54 -32.41 17.22
CA LEU A 342 1.58 -31.30 17.11
C LEU A 342 2.05 -30.25 16.10
N PHE A 343 1.14 -29.74 15.28
CA PHE A 343 1.35 -28.51 14.52
C PHE A 343 0.65 -27.34 15.22
N LEU A 344 1.34 -26.23 15.49
CA LEU A 344 0.77 -25.05 16.16
C LEU A 344 0.42 -23.96 15.14
N SER A 345 -0.85 -23.88 14.74
CA SER A 345 -1.34 -22.81 13.86
C SER A 345 -1.91 -21.64 14.67
N HIS A 346 -1.50 -20.40 14.33
CA HIS A 346 -1.93 -19.22 15.06
C HIS A 346 -1.83 -17.91 14.25
N ALA A 347 -2.64 -16.91 14.63
CA ALA A 347 -2.50 -15.56 14.09
C ALA A 347 -1.36 -14.83 14.81
N GLN A 348 -0.20 -14.74 14.15
CA GLN A 348 1.04 -14.19 14.72
C GLN A 348 0.86 -12.83 15.41
N LEU A 349 0.12 -11.89 14.80
CA LEU A 349 -0.10 -10.55 15.37
C LEU A 349 -0.79 -10.57 16.74
N GLU A 350 -1.65 -11.56 17.01
CA GLU A 350 -2.46 -11.62 18.24
C GLU A 350 -1.89 -12.62 19.26
N ALA A 351 -1.27 -13.70 18.78
CA ALA A 351 -1.02 -14.89 19.60
C ALA A 351 0.46 -15.32 19.71
N GLN A 352 1.40 -14.67 19.02
CA GLN A 352 2.80 -15.12 18.95
C GLN A 352 3.42 -15.44 20.33
N ASN A 353 3.29 -14.52 21.30
CA ASN A 353 3.86 -14.72 22.64
C ASN A 353 3.22 -15.88 23.40
N GLN A 354 1.90 -16.09 23.24
CA GLN A 354 1.19 -17.15 23.93
C GLN A 354 1.50 -18.52 23.32
N VAL A 355 1.62 -18.58 22.00
CA VAL A 355 1.93 -19.82 21.28
C VAL A 355 3.38 -20.23 21.47
N SER A 356 4.31 -19.26 21.52
CA SER A 356 5.70 -19.53 21.92
C SER A 356 5.78 -20.11 23.35
N ASN A 357 5.04 -19.55 24.30
CA ASN A 357 4.97 -20.09 25.66
C ASN A 357 4.38 -21.51 25.67
N LEU A 358 3.30 -21.73 24.92
CA LEU A 358 2.67 -23.02 24.77
C LEU A 358 3.63 -24.06 24.16
N HIS A 359 4.36 -23.69 23.11
CA HIS A 359 5.39 -24.52 22.49
C HIS A 359 6.44 -24.98 23.50
N MET A 360 7.01 -24.06 24.28
CA MET A 360 8.01 -24.38 25.31
C MET A 360 7.46 -25.32 26.38
N LEU A 361 6.25 -25.06 26.88
CA LEU A 361 5.62 -25.91 27.90
C LEU A 361 5.28 -27.31 27.39
N LEU A 362 4.88 -27.44 26.12
CA LEU A 362 4.65 -28.73 25.49
C LEU A 362 5.97 -29.47 25.29
N TRP A 363 7.03 -28.77 24.90
CA TRP A 363 8.38 -29.31 24.76
C TRP A 363 8.90 -29.90 26.07
N GLU A 364 8.74 -29.17 27.19
CA GLU A 364 9.07 -29.64 28.54
C GLU A 364 8.31 -30.92 28.95
N LYS A 365 7.16 -31.19 28.31
CA LYS A 365 6.37 -32.41 28.52
C LYS A 365 6.63 -33.50 27.48
N GLY A 366 7.66 -33.34 26.66
CA GLY A 366 8.05 -34.31 25.64
C GLY A 366 7.18 -34.28 24.38
N ILE A 367 6.33 -33.27 24.21
CA ILE A 367 5.57 -33.05 22.98
C ILE A 367 6.39 -32.24 22.01
N ARG A 368 6.79 -32.86 20.91
CA ARG A 368 7.46 -32.17 19.81
C ARG A 368 6.40 -31.46 18.98
N SER A 369 6.35 -30.14 19.08
CA SER A 369 5.47 -29.33 18.25
C SER A 369 6.25 -28.63 17.14
N TRP A 370 5.66 -28.56 15.95
CA TRP A 370 6.14 -27.71 14.87
C TRP A 370 5.65 -26.29 15.13
N TYR A 371 6.60 -25.34 15.18
CA TYR A 371 6.37 -23.93 15.44
C TYR A 371 7.10 -23.11 14.38
N ASP A 372 6.37 -22.21 13.72
CA ASP A 372 6.84 -21.45 12.54
C ASP A 372 8.06 -20.58 12.83
N MET A 373 8.18 -20.04 14.05
CA MET A 373 9.33 -19.21 14.44
C MET A 373 10.64 -19.99 14.61
N ASP A 374 10.58 -21.31 14.77
CA ASP A 374 11.76 -22.18 14.91
C ASP A 374 12.19 -22.78 13.57
N ALA A 375 11.42 -22.55 12.50
CA ALA A 375 11.78 -23.02 11.16
C ALA A 375 12.92 -22.17 10.58
N GLU A 376 13.97 -22.83 10.08
CA GLU A 376 15.09 -22.16 9.40
C GLU A 376 14.64 -21.37 8.18
N GLU A 377 13.65 -21.92 7.45
CA GLU A 377 13.04 -21.30 6.27
C GLU A 377 11.51 -21.28 6.40
N LEU A 378 10.91 -20.10 6.26
CA LEU A 378 9.45 -19.89 6.29
C LEU A 378 8.87 -20.02 4.88
N HIS A 379 9.17 -21.11 4.19
CA HIS A 379 8.56 -21.39 2.89
C HIS A 379 7.23 -22.11 3.03
N THR A 380 6.33 -21.89 2.08
CA THR A 380 5.03 -22.56 2.04
C THR A 380 5.16 -24.09 2.01
N CYS A 381 6.25 -24.61 1.43
CA CYS A 381 6.60 -26.04 1.44
C CYS A 381 6.75 -26.57 2.87
N ASP A 382 7.53 -25.87 3.69
CA ASP A 382 7.91 -26.33 5.03
C ASP A 382 6.73 -26.27 5.99
N MET A 383 5.89 -25.26 5.83
CA MET A 383 4.63 -25.13 6.56
C MET A 383 3.68 -26.29 6.21
N PHE A 384 3.56 -26.63 4.92
CA PHE A 384 2.78 -27.78 4.47
C PHE A 384 3.33 -29.11 5.01
N ASN A 385 4.65 -29.30 4.94
CA ASN A 385 5.32 -30.46 5.50
C ASN A 385 5.14 -30.53 7.02
N GLY A 386 5.17 -29.40 7.72
CA GLY A 386 4.84 -29.32 9.14
C GLY A 386 3.45 -29.86 9.43
N VAL A 387 2.44 -29.44 8.66
CA VAL A 387 1.06 -29.96 8.81
C VAL A 387 0.98 -31.44 8.47
N LYS A 388 1.60 -31.88 7.36
CA LYS A 388 1.67 -33.30 6.96
C LYS A 388 2.30 -34.16 8.03
N ASP A 389 3.43 -33.74 8.56
CA ASP A 389 4.26 -34.55 9.45
C ASP A 389 3.79 -34.49 10.90
N ALA A 390 2.78 -33.68 11.22
CA ALA A 390 2.17 -33.63 12.53
C ALA A 390 1.02 -34.63 12.70
N ASP A 391 0.98 -35.33 13.84
CA ASP A 391 -0.13 -36.22 14.19
C ASP A 391 -1.41 -35.44 14.53
N PHE A 392 -1.26 -34.31 15.21
CA PHE A 392 -2.34 -33.41 15.64
C PHE A 392 -2.16 -32.01 15.04
N PHE A 393 -3.27 -31.35 14.74
CA PHE A 393 -3.30 -29.96 14.30
C PHE A 393 -3.95 -29.12 15.39
N CYS A 394 -3.17 -28.26 16.05
CA CYS A 394 -3.65 -27.40 17.11
C CYS A 394 -3.86 -25.97 16.61
N VAL A 395 -5.10 -25.51 16.70
CA VAL A 395 -5.47 -24.12 16.42
C VAL A 395 -5.40 -23.33 17.71
N TYR A 396 -4.57 -22.28 17.75
CA TYR A 396 -4.71 -21.21 18.73
C TYR A 396 -5.69 -20.17 18.20
N LEU A 397 -6.96 -20.29 18.62
CA LEU A 397 -8.06 -19.52 18.07
C LEU A 397 -8.14 -18.12 18.69
N THR A 398 -8.06 -17.11 17.83
CA THR A 398 -8.36 -15.70 18.12
C THR A 398 -9.38 -15.18 17.11
N LYS A 399 -9.97 -14.01 17.35
CA LYS A 399 -11.02 -13.42 16.50
C LYS A 399 -10.58 -13.19 15.05
N SER A 400 -9.28 -13.00 14.77
CA SER A 400 -8.77 -12.75 13.42
C SER A 400 -8.13 -13.99 12.77
N TYR A 401 -8.21 -15.17 13.41
CA TYR A 401 -7.51 -16.37 12.95
C TYR A 401 -7.79 -16.69 11.48
N CYS A 402 -9.06 -16.86 11.07
CA CYS A 402 -9.37 -17.16 9.67
C CYS A 402 -9.20 -15.96 8.75
N GLU A 403 -8.91 -14.75 9.23
CA GLU A 403 -8.59 -13.62 8.36
C GLU A 403 -7.16 -13.69 7.82
N ARG A 404 -6.26 -14.42 8.50
CA ARG A 404 -4.88 -14.63 8.08
C ARG A 404 -4.79 -15.68 6.98
N TYR A 405 -4.12 -15.31 5.88
CA TYR A 405 -3.96 -16.18 4.72
C TYR A 405 -3.28 -17.52 5.08
N PHE A 406 -2.17 -17.47 5.81
CA PHE A 406 -1.44 -18.69 6.20
C PHE A 406 -2.25 -19.59 7.13
N CYS A 407 -2.97 -19.05 8.12
CA CYS A 407 -3.86 -19.84 8.98
C CYS A 407 -4.96 -20.57 8.19
N ARG A 408 -5.56 -19.93 7.17
CA ARG A 408 -6.55 -20.60 6.30
C ARG A 408 -5.91 -21.69 5.45
N LEU A 409 -4.71 -21.44 4.93
CA LEU A 409 -3.96 -22.42 4.14
C LEU A 409 -3.65 -23.65 4.99
N GLU A 410 -3.06 -23.46 6.17
CA GLU A 410 -2.76 -24.53 7.13
C GLU A 410 -4.02 -25.30 7.54
N ALA A 411 -5.10 -24.60 7.89
CA ALA A 411 -6.38 -25.20 8.26
C ALA A 411 -6.99 -26.01 7.11
N SER A 412 -6.97 -25.48 5.88
CA SER A 412 -7.48 -26.18 4.69
C SER A 412 -6.71 -27.48 4.45
N VAL A 413 -5.38 -27.44 4.58
CA VAL A 413 -4.53 -28.63 4.44
C VAL A 413 -4.83 -29.63 5.56
N ALA A 414 -4.95 -29.17 6.81
CA ALA A 414 -5.30 -30.01 7.93
C ALA A 414 -6.68 -30.69 7.77
N MET A 415 -7.68 -29.97 7.26
CA MET A 415 -9.02 -30.50 6.95
C MET A 415 -8.95 -31.57 5.85
N GLN A 416 -8.19 -31.33 4.77
CA GLN A 416 -8.02 -32.28 3.66
C GLN A 416 -7.28 -33.55 4.10
N LEU A 417 -6.22 -33.39 4.89
CA LEU A 417 -5.46 -34.50 5.48
C LEU A 417 -6.16 -35.15 6.69
N LYS A 418 -7.32 -34.63 7.10
CA LYS A 418 -8.12 -35.10 8.24
C LYS A 418 -7.29 -35.21 9.52
N LYS A 419 -6.47 -34.19 9.78
CA LYS A 419 -5.67 -34.11 11.00
C LYS A 419 -6.59 -34.05 12.22
N LYS A 420 -6.16 -34.68 13.31
CA LYS A 420 -6.87 -34.60 14.59
C LYS A 420 -6.79 -33.17 15.09
N LEU A 421 -7.93 -32.50 15.13
CA LEU A 421 -8.02 -31.10 15.52
C LEU A 421 -7.98 -30.98 17.05
N LEU A 422 -7.12 -30.09 17.54
CA LEU A 422 -7.16 -29.56 18.90
C LEU A 422 -7.40 -28.07 18.82
N VAL A 423 -8.23 -27.52 19.71
CA VAL A 423 -8.49 -26.09 19.75
C VAL A 423 -8.14 -25.55 21.13
N VAL A 424 -7.23 -24.60 21.17
CA VAL A 424 -6.95 -23.74 22.31
C VAL A 424 -7.44 -22.36 21.94
N TYR A 425 -8.29 -21.73 22.74
CA TYR A 425 -8.88 -20.45 22.37
C TYR A 425 -8.51 -19.34 23.35
N GLU A 426 -8.26 -18.14 22.83
CA GLU A 426 -8.00 -16.98 23.67
C GLU A 426 -9.29 -16.58 24.42
N SER A 427 -9.24 -16.65 25.75
CA SER A 427 -10.39 -16.30 26.59
C SER A 427 -10.39 -14.84 27.04
N ASP A 428 -9.27 -14.13 26.90
CA ASP A 428 -9.12 -12.74 27.29
C ASP A 428 -9.44 -11.77 26.12
N PRO A 429 -10.49 -10.95 26.23
CA PRO A 429 -10.86 -9.99 25.18
C PRO A 429 -9.74 -9.00 24.81
N ARG A 430 -8.83 -8.70 25.75
CA ARG A 430 -7.70 -7.78 25.52
C ARG A 430 -6.68 -8.33 24.51
N HIS A 431 -6.73 -9.64 24.26
CA HIS A 431 -5.81 -10.35 23.37
C HIS A 431 -6.53 -10.93 22.14
N GLY A 432 -7.71 -10.39 21.79
CA GLY A 432 -8.48 -10.84 20.63
C GLY A 432 -9.33 -12.09 20.90
N GLY A 433 -9.59 -12.41 22.16
CA GLY A 433 -10.46 -13.51 22.60
C GLY A 433 -11.86 -13.10 23.00
N THR A 434 -12.60 -14.05 23.55
CA THR A 434 -13.85 -13.86 24.33
C THR A 434 -13.99 -15.04 25.29
N SER A 435 -14.75 -14.87 26.37
CA SER A 435 -15.04 -15.96 27.32
C SER A 435 -15.86 -17.09 26.68
N ASP A 436 -16.67 -16.80 25.66
CA ASP A 436 -17.53 -17.76 24.98
C ASP A 436 -16.86 -18.32 23.70
N TYR A 437 -16.55 -19.61 23.72
CA TYR A 437 -15.92 -20.30 22.60
C TYR A 437 -16.74 -20.22 21.30
N VAL A 438 -18.06 -20.38 21.37
CA VAL A 438 -18.94 -20.39 20.19
C VAL A 438 -19.00 -19.00 19.58
N GLU A 439 -19.07 -17.96 20.41
CA GLU A 439 -18.97 -16.57 19.97
C GLU A 439 -17.63 -16.32 19.25
N LEU A 440 -16.51 -16.80 19.82
CA LEU A 440 -15.20 -16.66 19.20
C LEU A 440 -15.09 -17.35 17.84
N VAL A 441 -15.65 -18.56 17.72
CA VAL A 441 -15.70 -19.27 16.43
C VAL A 441 -16.51 -18.47 15.42
N ASN A 442 -17.68 -17.96 15.80
CA ASN A 442 -18.52 -17.14 14.91
C ASN A 442 -17.78 -15.87 14.45
N MET A 443 -17.06 -15.20 15.36
CA MET A 443 -16.23 -14.04 15.02
C MET A 443 -15.09 -14.43 14.06
N ALA A 444 -14.35 -15.49 14.36
CA ALA A 444 -13.22 -15.94 13.55
C ALA A 444 -13.65 -16.41 12.16
N THR A 445 -14.86 -16.95 12.01
CA THR A 445 -15.35 -17.57 10.76
C THR A 445 -16.38 -16.73 10.02
N HIS A 446 -16.69 -15.50 10.45
CA HIS A 446 -17.74 -14.67 9.83
C HIS A 446 -17.56 -14.47 8.31
N LYS A 447 -16.31 -14.37 7.83
CA LYS A 447 -15.96 -14.28 6.40
C LYS A 447 -15.74 -15.64 5.72
N TYR A 448 -15.54 -16.69 6.50
CA TYR A 448 -15.13 -18.02 6.03
C TYR A 448 -15.91 -19.11 6.79
N PRO A 449 -17.22 -19.24 6.55
CA PRO A 449 -18.10 -20.12 7.31
C PRO A 449 -17.77 -21.61 7.15
N GLU A 450 -17.02 -21.99 6.11
CA GLU A 450 -16.60 -23.38 5.86
C GLU A 450 -15.73 -23.99 6.97
N TYR A 451 -15.04 -23.16 7.76
CA TYR A 451 -14.22 -23.63 8.90
C TYR A 451 -15.04 -23.79 10.19
N ARG A 452 -16.27 -23.26 10.24
CA ARG A 452 -17.06 -23.14 11.48
C ARG A 452 -17.36 -24.51 12.08
N ASP A 453 -17.97 -25.39 11.30
CA ASP A 453 -18.39 -26.70 11.79
C ASP A 453 -17.18 -27.59 12.10
N TRP A 454 -16.07 -27.39 11.38
CA TRP A 454 -14.81 -28.06 11.67
C TRP A 454 -14.22 -27.63 13.02
N LEU A 455 -14.16 -26.32 13.31
CA LEU A 455 -13.72 -25.82 14.62
C LEU A 455 -14.63 -26.31 15.75
N LEU A 456 -15.95 -26.34 15.54
CA LEU A 456 -16.92 -26.83 16.53
C LEU A 456 -16.96 -28.36 16.65
N SER A 457 -16.26 -29.11 15.79
CA SER A 457 -16.26 -30.58 15.82
C SER A 457 -15.46 -31.17 16.97
N THR A 458 -14.67 -30.36 17.68
CA THR A 458 -13.90 -30.77 18.87
C THR A 458 -14.19 -29.85 20.05
N GLU A 459 -14.07 -30.40 21.25
CA GLU A 459 -14.05 -29.62 22.48
C GLU A 459 -12.79 -28.73 22.51
N ALA A 460 -12.98 -27.45 22.82
CA ALA A 460 -11.91 -26.46 22.91
C ALA A 460 -11.49 -26.19 24.36
N MET A 461 -10.22 -25.86 24.55
CA MET A 461 -9.64 -25.51 25.84
C MET A 461 -9.40 -24.00 25.91
N PRO A 462 -9.83 -23.29 26.97
CA PRO A 462 -9.49 -21.89 27.14
C PRO A 462 -7.99 -21.74 27.43
N MET A 463 -7.34 -20.76 26.81
CA MET A 463 -5.95 -20.42 27.12
C MET A 463 -5.84 -19.93 28.57
N ALA A 464 -5.14 -20.72 29.39
CA ALA A 464 -4.94 -20.42 30.79
C ALA A 464 -3.66 -19.58 31.01
N ARG A 465 -3.85 -18.28 31.16
CA ARG A 465 -2.73 -17.33 31.40
C ARG A 465 -2.13 -17.44 32.81
N ARG A 466 -2.91 -17.85 33.81
CA ARG A 466 -2.43 -18.03 35.20
C ARG A 466 -1.71 -19.37 35.35
N VAL A 467 -0.54 -19.36 36.00
CA VAL A 467 0.36 -20.53 36.13
C VAL A 467 -0.37 -21.79 36.60
N PHE A 468 -1.20 -21.69 37.65
CA PHE A 468 -1.92 -22.84 38.22
C PHE A 468 -2.97 -23.43 37.27
N GLN A 469 -3.65 -22.60 36.47
CA GLN A 469 -4.63 -23.07 35.47
C GLN A 469 -3.90 -23.64 34.24
N ARG A 470 -2.75 -23.06 33.90
CA ARG A 470 -1.94 -23.47 32.75
C ARG A 470 -1.48 -24.92 32.87
N LYS A 471 -1.10 -25.35 34.07
CA LYS A 471 -0.72 -26.74 34.33
C LYS A 471 -1.82 -27.73 33.91
N GLY A 472 -3.07 -27.45 34.27
CA GLY A 472 -4.22 -28.28 33.88
C GLY A 472 -4.45 -28.31 32.37
N MET A 473 -4.39 -27.15 31.71
CA MET A 473 -4.52 -27.04 30.25
C MET A 473 -3.42 -27.83 29.52
N ILE A 474 -2.16 -27.72 29.95
CA ILE A 474 -1.05 -28.46 29.34
C ILE A 474 -1.20 -29.97 29.56
N GLN A 475 -1.62 -30.40 30.76
CA GLN A 475 -1.84 -31.81 31.05
C GLN A 475 -2.96 -32.41 30.20
N GLU A 476 -4.04 -31.65 29.97
CA GLU A 476 -5.12 -32.04 29.07
C GLU A 476 -4.62 -32.17 27.61
N LEU A 477 -3.85 -31.19 27.12
CA LEU A 477 -3.21 -31.29 25.80
C LEU A 477 -2.29 -32.52 25.69
N CYS A 478 -1.51 -32.83 26.72
CA CYS A 478 -0.67 -34.02 26.76
C CYS A 478 -1.48 -35.30 26.64
N THR A 479 -2.54 -35.39 27.44
CA THR A 479 -3.47 -36.52 27.46
C THR A 479 -4.11 -36.73 26.08
N ARG A 480 -4.57 -35.65 25.43
CA ARG A 480 -5.14 -35.71 24.07
C ARG A 480 -4.13 -36.12 23.01
N CYS A 481 -2.86 -35.74 23.18
CA CYS A 481 -1.77 -36.17 22.32
C CYS A 481 -1.30 -37.61 22.59
N GLY A 482 -1.88 -38.29 23.58
CA GLY A 482 -1.48 -39.64 24.00
C GLY A 482 -0.15 -39.68 24.77
N VAL A 483 0.37 -38.52 25.16
CA VAL A 483 1.52 -38.43 26.07
C VAL A 483 0.96 -38.47 27.47
N VAL A 484 1.04 -39.63 28.12
CA VAL A 484 0.81 -39.71 29.55
C VAL A 484 1.96 -38.95 30.19
N PRO A 485 1.72 -37.78 30.81
CA PRO A 485 2.78 -37.14 31.55
C PRO A 485 3.17 -38.16 32.61
N GLU A 486 4.43 -38.57 32.63
CA GLU A 486 4.94 -39.25 33.82
C GLU A 486 4.60 -38.32 34.97
N ILE A 487 3.66 -38.76 35.81
CA ILE A 487 3.36 -38.11 37.06
C ILE A 487 4.60 -38.37 37.88
N SER A 488 5.63 -37.58 37.62
CA SER A 488 6.83 -37.58 38.40
C SER A 488 6.34 -37.19 39.79
N SER A 489 6.22 -38.19 40.67
CA SER A 489 5.87 -38.07 42.08
C SER A 489 6.84 -37.14 42.84
N SER A 490 7.85 -36.61 42.15
CA SER A 490 8.74 -35.54 42.58
C SER A 490 8.05 -34.23 43.01
N ASN A 491 6.77 -34.00 42.70
CA ASN A 491 6.07 -32.80 43.23
C ASN A 491 5.80 -32.85 44.74
N GLU A 492 5.87 -34.01 45.41
CA GLU A 492 5.80 -34.04 46.89
C GLU A 492 7.15 -33.70 47.56
N ASN A 493 8.28 -33.78 46.82
CA ASN A 493 9.59 -33.43 47.36
C ASN A 493 10.12 -32.05 46.93
N ILE A 494 9.53 -31.42 45.91
CA ILE A 494 9.96 -30.08 45.47
C ILE A 494 9.42 -28.99 46.41
N GLN A 495 8.25 -29.15 47.03
CA GLN A 495 7.66 -28.08 47.84
C GLN A 495 8.30 -27.85 49.22
N SER A 496 9.13 -28.75 49.74
CA SER A 496 9.80 -28.53 51.05
C SER A 496 11.30 -28.22 50.94
N GLY A 497 11.97 -28.59 49.84
CA GLY A 497 13.38 -28.28 49.61
C GLY A 497 13.62 -26.94 48.91
N THR A 498 12.81 -26.59 47.89
CA THR A 498 13.26 -25.56 46.95
C THR A 498 13.05 -24.12 47.41
N GLU A 499 12.10 -23.79 48.29
CA GLU A 499 11.96 -22.37 48.69
C GLU A 499 13.11 -21.94 49.61
N ALA A 500 13.57 -22.81 50.51
CA ALA A 500 14.71 -22.52 51.36
C ALA A 500 16.02 -22.50 50.55
N GLU A 501 16.23 -23.47 49.67
CA GLU A 501 17.39 -23.52 48.78
C GLU A 501 17.42 -22.33 47.81
N LEU A 502 16.28 -21.97 47.20
CA LEU A 502 16.19 -20.78 46.34
C LEU A 502 16.39 -19.49 47.15
N ARG A 503 15.94 -19.42 48.41
CA ARG A 503 16.23 -18.27 49.27
C ARG A 503 17.71 -18.17 49.62
N GLU A 504 18.38 -19.29 49.84
CA GLU A 504 19.82 -19.35 50.09
C GLU A 504 20.61 -18.96 48.83
N GLU A 505 20.21 -19.47 47.66
CA GLU A 505 20.81 -19.12 46.37
C GLU A 505 20.59 -17.64 46.03
N ILE A 506 19.37 -17.11 46.23
CA ILE A 506 19.08 -15.68 46.07
C ILE A 506 19.93 -14.84 47.04
N SER A 507 20.09 -15.28 48.30
CA SER A 507 20.92 -14.59 49.28
C SER A 507 22.39 -14.58 48.87
N SER A 508 22.91 -15.70 48.35
CA SER A 508 24.28 -15.81 47.84
C SER A 508 24.50 -14.90 46.63
N LEU A 509 23.56 -14.89 45.68
CA LEU A 509 23.62 -13.98 44.51
C LEU A 509 23.52 -12.51 44.92
N GLN A 510 22.74 -12.17 45.94
CA GLN A 510 22.68 -10.81 46.48
C GLN A 510 24.01 -10.38 47.10
N GLU A 511 24.71 -11.27 47.78
CA GLU A 511 26.04 -11.02 48.34
C GLU A 511 27.09 -10.82 47.23
N GLU A 512 27.03 -11.62 46.17
CA GLU A 512 27.92 -11.48 45.00
C GLU A 512 27.67 -10.15 44.26
N VAL A 513 26.39 -9.80 44.04
CA VAL A 513 26.02 -8.50 43.44
C VAL A 513 26.51 -7.33 44.30
N THR A 514 26.39 -7.43 45.63
CA THR A 514 26.88 -6.39 46.55
C THR A 514 28.41 -6.27 46.48
N THR A 515 29.10 -7.39 46.37
CA THR A 515 30.56 -7.43 46.20
C THR A 515 30.97 -6.74 44.89
N LEU A 516 30.30 -7.05 43.78
CA LEU A 516 30.57 -6.42 42.48
C LEU A 516 30.32 -4.91 42.50
N TRP A 517 29.25 -4.44 43.15
CA TRP A 517 29.00 -3.01 43.32
C TRP A 517 30.12 -2.30 44.09
N SER A 518 30.67 -2.93 45.13
CA SER A 518 31.80 -2.36 45.88
C SER A 518 33.06 -2.17 45.02
N VAL A 519 33.30 -3.06 44.06
CA VAL A 519 34.41 -2.96 43.10
C VAL A 519 34.19 -1.79 42.14
N VAL A 520 32.96 -1.63 41.65
CA VAL A 520 32.58 -0.51 40.78
C VAL A 520 32.80 0.83 41.49
N ASP A 521 32.37 0.95 42.74
CA ASP A 521 32.56 2.17 43.54
C ASP A 521 34.06 2.50 43.75
N LYS A 522 34.88 1.47 43.98
CA LYS A 522 36.34 1.63 44.11
C LYS A 522 36.97 2.16 42.83
N LEU A 523 36.61 1.60 41.68
CA LEU A 523 37.09 2.05 40.37
C LEU A 523 36.65 3.48 40.06
N GLN A 524 35.42 3.86 40.44
CA GLN A 524 34.96 5.24 40.30
C GLN A 524 35.78 6.22 41.16
N GLN A 525 36.12 5.85 42.39
CA GLN A 525 36.98 6.67 43.26
C GLN A 525 38.41 6.82 42.71
N GLU A 526 38.99 5.75 42.18
CA GLU A 526 40.30 5.78 41.52
C GLU A 526 40.29 6.68 40.27
N MET A 527 39.24 6.57 39.45
CA MET A 527 39.05 7.45 38.30
C MET A 527 38.96 8.93 38.69
N GLU A 528 38.20 9.27 39.74
CA GLU A 528 38.12 10.65 40.23
C GLU A 528 39.44 11.15 40.82
N THR A 529 40.22 10.28 41.45
CA THR A 529 41.55 10.62 41.95
C THR A 529 42.51 10.90 40.78
N MET A 530 42.53 10.05 39.75
CA MET A 530 43.32 10.28 38.53
C MET A 530 42.94 11.58 37.82
N LYS A 531 41.64 11.90 37.74
CA LYS A 531 41.16 13.18 37.16
C LYS A 531 41.68 14.39 37.94
N LYS A 532 41.78 14.31 39.28
CA LYS A 532 42.34 15.38 40.10
C LYS A 532 43.85 15.53 39.87
N THR A 533 44.59 14.42 39.84
CA THR A 533 46.05 14.44 39.60
C THR A 533 46.40 14.95 38.20
N CYS A 534 45.59 14.69 37.17
CA CYS A 534 45.83 15.23 35.82
C CYS A 534 45.50 16.73 35.68
N ARG A 535 44.75 17.31 36.63
CA ARG A 535 44.39 18.73 36.63
C ARG A 535 45.35 19.62 37.41
N SER A 536 46.11 19.03 38.34
CA SER A 536 47.23 19.66 39.06
C SER A 536 48.51 19.57 38.23
#